data_AF-A0A293MJW5-F1
#
_entry.id   AF-A0A293MJW5-F1
#
_cell.length_a   1.000
_cell.length_b   1.000
_cell.length_c   1.000
_cell.angle_alpha   90.00
_cell.angle_beta   90.00
_cell.angle_gamma   90.00
#
_symmetry.space_group_name_H-M   'P 1'
#
loop_
_entity.id
_entity.type
_entity.pdbx_description
1 polymer ?
#
loop_
_entity_poly.entity_id
_entity_poly.type
_entity_poly.pdbx_seq_one_letter_code
_entity_poly.pdbx_strand_id
1 'polypeptide(L)'
;MLSDVSRTNNSVEGWHSGFANLVGCSHQSLWTFIECLKKDQRLSEARVEQQLCGSQPTSRKKGYRDTAARIRRIVEDCRGLSKTMRTAIS
;
A
#
# COMPACT_ATOMS: atom_id res chain seq x y z
N MET A 1 12.45 12.82 -2.86
CA MET A 1 11.00 13.14 -2.80
C MET A 1 10.33 11.91 -2.19
N LEU A 2 9.67 12.00 -1.03
CA LEU A 2 8.89 10.90 -0.48
C LEU A 2 7.52 10.99 -1.16
N SER A 3 7.44 10.57 -2.43
CA SER A 3 6.16 10.47 -3.12
C SER A 3 5.25 9.59 -2.27
N ASP A 4 3.99 9.98 -2.07
CA ASP A 4 2.99 9.20 -1.31
C ASP A 4 2.62 7.86 -2.01
N VAL A 5 3.41 7.50 -3.02
CA VAL A 5 3.43 6.23 -3.73
C VAL A 5 4.10 5.18 -2.84
N SER A 6 3.43 4.05 -2.66
CA SER A 6 3.95 2.86 -2.00
C SER A 6 5.38 2.52 -2.47
N ARG A 7 6.30 2.22 -1.55
CA ARG A 7 7.69 1.86 -1.90
C ARG A 7 7.72 0.65 -2.85
N THR A 8 8.61 0.73 -3.85
CA THR A 8 9.14 -0.36 -4.69
C THR A 8 8.10 -1.31 -5.32
N ASN A 9 7.47 -2.19 -4.53
CA ASN A 9 6.57 -3.24 -5.00
C ASN A 9 5.52 -3.65 -3.93
N ASN A 10 5.37 -2.91 -2.82
CA ASN A 10 4.53 -3.32 -1.69
C ASN A 10 3.09 -3.68 -2.09
N SER A 11 2.55 -3.02 -3.11
CA SER A 11 1.21 -3.31 -3.64
C SER A 11 1.13 -4.69 -4.28
N VAL A 12 2.20 -5.08 -5.01
CA VAL A 12 2.34 -6.40 -5.63
C VAL A 12 2.55 -7.47 -4.57
N GLU A 13 3.41 -7.22 -3.59
CA GLU A 13 3.63 -8.14 -2.46
C GLU A 13 2.35 -8.34 -1.63
N GLY A 14 1.61 -7.26 -1.39
CA GLY A 14 0.31 -7.30 -0.72
C GLY A 14 -0.72 -8.12 -1.52
N TRP A 15 -0.75 -7.95 -2.84
CA TRP A 15 -1.61 -8.77 -3.70
C TRP A 15 -1.21 -10.24 -3.67
N HIS A 16 0.07 -10.58 -3.87
CA HIS A 16 0.57 -11.95 -3.81
C HIS A 16 0.26 -12.62 -2.46
N SER A 17 0.45 -11.91 -1.35
CA SER A 17 0.13 -12.42 -0.01
C SER A 17 -1.37 -12.66 0.15
N GLY A 18 -2.21 -11.73 -0.30
CA GLY A 18 -3.67 -11.88 -0.29
C GLY A 18 -4.14 -13.06 -1.14
N PHE A 19 -3.59 -13.21 -2.35
CA PHE A 19 -3.93 -14.28 -3.26
C PHE A 19 -3.45 -15.65 -2.75
N ALA A 20 -2.25 -15.74 -2.18
CA ALA A 20 -1.76 -16.97 -1.56
C ALA A 20 -2.68 -17.42 -0.41
N ASN A 21 -3.16 -16.47 0.40
CA ASN A 21 -4.16 -16.76 1.44
C ASN A 21 -5.50 -17.21 0.86
N LEU A 22 -5.94 -16.66 -0.28
CA LEU A 22 -7.16 -17.07 -0.98
C LEU A 22 -7.06 -18.49 -1.55
N VAL A 23 -5.87 -18.88 -2.04
CA VAL A 23 -5.61 -20.24 -2.53
C VAL A 23 -5.57 -21.23 -1.36
N GLY A 24 -4.98 -20.84 -0.22
CA GLY A 24 -5.09 -21.57 1.04
C GLY A 24 -4.40 -22.94 1.10
N CYS A 25 -3.70 -23.37 0.04
CA CYS A 25 -2.93 -24.61 0.02
C CYS A 25 -1.70 -24.53 -0.89
N SER A 26 -0.68 -25.35 -0.60
CA SER A 26 0.59 -25.37 -1.35
C SER A 26 0.49 -26.06 -2.72
N HIS A 27 -0.46 -26.99 -2.88
CA HIS A 27 -0.64 -27.78 -4.10
C HIS A 27 -2.13 -27.86 -4.46
N GLN A 28 -2.63 -26.82 -5.13
CA GLN A 28 -3.96 -26.85 -5.73
C GLN A 28 -3.94 -27.63 -7.06
N SER A 29 -5.11 -28.14 -7.46
CA SER A 29 -5.30 -28.54 -8.85
C SER A 29 -5.47 -27.29 -9.72
N LEU A 30 -5.07 -27.38 -10.99
CA LEU A 30 -5.26 -26.29 -11.95
C LEU A 30 -6.70 -25.76 -11.98
N TRP A 31 -7.69 -26.64 -11.78
CA TRP A 31 -9.09 -26.25 -11.68
C TRP A 31 -9.37 -25.34 -10.47
N THR A 32 -8.91 -25.74 -9.28
CA THR A 32 -9.04 -24.93 -8.06
C THR A 32 -8.31 -23.60 -8.20
N PHE A 33 -7.15 -23.57 -8.86
CA PHE A 33 -6.44 -22.32 -9.18
C PHE A 33 -7.29 -21.36 -9.99
N ILE A 34 -7.89 -21.85 -11.08
CA ILE A 34 -8.73 -21.05 -11.98
C ILE A 34 -9.93 -20.49 -11.21
N GLU A 35 -10.54 -21.29 -10.32
CA GLU A 35 -11.64 -20.82 -9.48
C GLU A 35 -11.18 -19.74 -8.47
N CYS A 36 -10.00 -19.85 -7.89
CA CYS A 36 -9.42 -18.80 -7.05
C CYS A 36 -9.13 -17.52 -7.85
N LEU A 37 -8.62 -17.63 -9.08
CA LEU A 37 -8.41 -16.47 -9.96
C LEU A 37 -9.72 -15.75 -10.28
N LYS A 38 -10.78 -16.48 -10.63
CA LYS A 38 -12.11 -15.89 -10.87
C LYS A 38 -12.64 -15.17 -9.62
N LYS A 39 -12.41 -15.73 -8.42
CA LYS A 39 -12.81 -15.09 -7.16
C LYS A 39 -12.03 -13.80 -6.91
N ASP A 40 -10.72 -13.79 -7.13
CA ASP A 40 -9.89 -12.58 -6.96
C ASP A 40 -10.28 -11.48 -7.94
N GLN A 41 -10.60 -11.85 -9.19
CA GLN A 41 -11.12 -10.91 -10.19
C GLN A 41 -12.43 -10.25 -9.72
N ARG A 42 -13.42 -11.04 -9.29
CA ARG A 42 -14.70 -10.52 -8.77
C ARG A 42 -14.50 -9.60 -7.57
N LEU A 43 -13.58 -9.95 -6.67
CA LEU A 43 -13.25 -9.12 -5.51
C LEU A 43 -12.62 -7.78 -5.92
N SER A 44 -11.80 -7.80 -6.97
CA SER A 44 -11.16 -6.61 -7.52
C SER A 44 -12.17 -5.70 -8.21
N GLU A 45 -13.07 -6.25 -9.02
CA GLU A 45 -14.17 -5.52 -9.65
C GLU A 45 -15.07 -4.85 -8.61
N ALA A 46 -15.49 -5.59 -7.57
CA ALA A 46 -16.30 -5.05 -6.49
C ALA A 46 -15.60 -3.89 -5.73
N ARG A 47 -14.28 -3.97 -5.54
CA ARG A 47 -13.51 -2.87 -4.93
C ARG A 47 -13.49 -1.62 -5.82
N VAL A 48 -13.34 -1.80 -7.13
CA VAL A 48 -13.38 -0.69 -8.10
C VAL A 48 -14.76 -0.03 -8.09
N GLU A 49 -15.84 -0.82 -8.12
CA GLU A 49 -17.21 -0.31 -8.05
C GLU A 49 -17.48 0.46 -6.74
N GLN A 50 -17.03 -0.06 -5.60
CA GLN A 50 -17.12 0.63 -4.32
C GLN A 50 -16.41 1.99 -4.36
N GLN A 51 -15.21 2.05 -4.94
CA GLN A 51 -14.46 3.29 -5.11
C GLN A 51 -15.17 4.28 -6.03
N LEU A 52 -15.73 3.81 -7.15
CA LEU A 52 -16.52 4.63 -8.08
C LEU A 52 -17.78 5.20 -7.42
N CYS A 53 -18.40 4.44 -6.53
CA CYS A 53 -19.55 4.88 -5.73
C CYS A 53 -19.17 5.84 -4.58
N GLY A 54 -17.89 6.21 -4.47
CA GLY A 54 -17.41 7.12 -3.43
C GLY A 54 -17.27 6.48 -2.04
N SER A 55 -17.32 5.15 -1.96
CA SER A 55 -17.06 4.45 -0.69
C SER A 55 -15.66 4.78 -0.22
N GLN A 56 -15.56 5.31 1.00
CA GLN A 56 -14.27 5.65 1.59
C GLN A 56 -13.52 4.35 1.95
N PRO A 57 -12.24 4.23 1.59
CA PRO A 57 -11.44 3.10 2.01
C PRO A 57 -11.38 3.04 3.54
N THR A 58 -11.30 1.82 4.09
CA THR A 58 -11.17 1.63 5.53
C THR A 58 -9.96 2.42 6.04
N SER A 59 -10.14 3.14 7.14
CA SER A 59 -9.08 4.00 7.67
C SER A 59 -7.82 3.16 7.95
N ARG A 60 -6.65 3.61 7.49
CA ARG A 60 -5.37 2.95 7.80
C ARG A 60 -5.26 2.77 9.32
N LYS A 61 -4.78 1.60 9.77
CA LYS A 61 -4.60 1.34 11.22
C LYS A 61 -3.79 2.46 11.86
N LYS A 62 -4.20 2.89 13.05
CA LYS A 62 -3.65 4.05 13.78
C LYS A 62 -2.11 4.06 13.80
N GLY A 63 -1.48 2.93 14.14
CA GLY A 63 -0.02 2.83 14.21
C GLY A 63 0.71 3.20 12.91
N TYR A 64 0.18 2.81 11.74
CA TYR A 64 0.77 3.19 10.45
C TYR A 64 0.59 4.68 10.15
N ARG A 65 -0.54 5.26 10.54
CA ARG A 65 -0.80 6.70 10.39
C ARG A 65 0.18 7.52 11.23
N ASP A 66 0.35 7.14 12.48
CA ASP A 66 1.23 7.82 13.45
C ASP A 66 2.69 7.71 13.02
N THR A 67 3.11 6.52 12.58
CA THR A 67 4.46 6.28 12.06
C THR A 67 4.73 7.12 10.81
N ALA A 68 3.79 7.16 9.86
CA ALA A 68 3.94 7.97 8.66
C ALA A 68 4.01 9.47 8.99
N ALA A 69 3.22 9.95 9.96
CA ALA A 69 3.29 11.32 10.43
C ALA A 69 4.64 11.65 11.07
N ARG A 70 5.17 10.75 11.90
CA ARG A 70 6.50 10.90 12.52
C ARG A 70 7.62 10.95 11.47
N ILE A 71 7.59 10.05 10.48
CA ILE A 71 8.57 10.04 9.39
C ILE A 71 8.52 11.36 8.61
N ARG A 72 7.31 11.86 8.28
CA ARG A 72 7.15 13.14 7.58
C ARG A 72 7.76 14.29 8.37
N ARG A 73 7.49 14.38 9.68
CA ARG A 73 8.07 15.41 10.55
C ARG A 73 9.60 15.39 10.53
N ILE A 74 10.20 14.22 10.73
CA ILE A 74 11.67 14.07 10.71
C ILE A 74 12.24 14.52 9.35
N VAL A 75 11.59 14.16 8.24
CA VAL A 75 12.04 14.56 6.90
C VAL A 75 11.96 16.07 6.71
N GLU A 76 10.92 16.73 7.20
CA GLU A 76 10.77 18.18 7.13
C GLU A 76 11.83 18.90 7.98
N ASP A 77 12.08 18.42 9.20
CA ASP A 77 13.09 18.96 10.10
C ASP A 77 14.50 18.85 9.48
N CYS A 78 14.86 17.66 8.97
CA CYS A 78 16.13 17.45 8.28
C CYS A 78 16.27 18.31 7.01
N ARG A 79 15.19 18.52 6.25
CA ARG A 79 15.20 19.40 5.07
C ARG A 79 15.39 20.86 5.47
N GLY A 80 14.76 21.31 6.55
CA GLY A 80 14.92 22.65 7.11
C GLY A 80 16.37 22.91 7.50
N LEU A 81 16.95 22.04 8.34
CA LEU A 81 18.36 22.09 8.75
C LEU A 81 19.31 22.16 7.56
N SER A 82 19.07 21.33 6.54
CA SER A 82 19.89 21.30 5.33
C SER A 82 19.79 22.58 4.49
N LYS A 83 18.64 23.28 4.50
CA LYS A 83 18.51 24.60 3.88
C LYS A 83 19.25 25.67 4.69
N THR A 84 19.09 25.68 6.01
CA THR A 84 19.75 26.65 6.90
C THR A 84 21.27 26.55 6.81
N MET A 85 21.82 25.33 6.80
CA MET A 85 23.27 25.12 6.60
C MET A 85 23.76 25.63 5.25
N ARG A 86 22.97 25.48 4.18
CA ARG A 86 23.34 25.98 2.84
C ARG A 86 23.35 27.51 2.77
N THR A 87 22.40 28.17 3.43
CA THR A 87 22.34 29.64 3.47
C THR A 87 23.45 30.24 4.32
N ALA A 88 23.87 29.56 5.40
CA ALA A 88 24.91 30.06 6.30
C ALA A 88 26.35 29.97 5.75
N ILE A 89 26.55 29.28 4.62
CA ILE A 89 27.86 29.08 3.97
C ILE A 89 27.98 29.95 2.69
N SER A 90 26.89 30.58 2.25
CA SER A 90 26.85 31.52 1.11
C SER A 90 26.98 32.96 1.57
#